data_AF-A0A1Q3WQM6-F1
#
_entry.id   AF-A0A1Q3WQM6-F1
#
_cell.length_a   1.000
_cell.length_b   1.000
_cell.length_c   1.000
_cell.angle_alpha   90.00
_cell.angle_beta   90.00
_cell.angle_gamma   90.00
#
_symmetry.space_group_name_H-M   'P 1'
#
loop_
_entity.id
_entity.type
_entity.pdbx_description
1 polymer ?
#
loop_
_entity_poly.entity_id
_entity_poly.type
_entity_poly.pdbx_seq_one_letter_code
_entity_poly.pdbx_strand_id
1 'polypeptide(L)' 'MTRNYIYLGDRLTDPLLIKQPCTAVLQPNGKCTRGKTGTMLVEFANGRLVNVIGRLLRKVK' A
#
# COMPACT_ATOMS: atom_id res chain seq x y z
N MET A 1 3.40 2.56 -15.53
CA MET A 1 2.14 1.96 -15.05
C MET A 1 2.09 2.08 -13.54
N THR A 2 1.18 2.88 -13.00
CA THR A 2 0.93 2.95 -11.56
C THR A 2 0.26 1.65 -11.09
N ARG A 3 0.60 1.19 -9.89
CA ARG A 3 -0.06 0.03 -9.27
C ARG A 3 -0.93 0.55 -8.13
N ASN A 4 -2.21 0.67 -8.43
CA ASN A 4 -3.21 1.20 -7.52
C ASN A 4 -3.90 0.07 -6.74
N TYR A 5 -4.19 0.33 -5.48
CA TYR A 5 -4.77 -0.62 -4.55
C TYR A 5 -5.79 0.07 -3.63
N ILE A 6 -6.70 -0.72 -3.06
CA ILE A 6 -7.41 -0.39 -1.83
C ILE A 6 -6.74 -1.15 -0.69
N TYR A 7 -6.38 -0.46 0.39
CA TYR A 7 -5.86 -1.10 1.60
C TYR A 7 -6.98 -1.44 2.55
N LEU A 8 -7.20 -2.73 2.82
CA LEU A 8 -8.29 -3.16 3.72
C LEU A 8 -8.00 -2.84 5.18
N GLY A 9 -6.73 -2.86 5.59
CA GLY A 9 -6.35 -2.77 6.99
C GLY A 9 -6.86 -3.94 7.85
N ASP A 10 -6.48 -3.91 9.13
CA ASP A 10 -6.91 -4.82 10.17
C ASP A 10 -7.27 -4.04 11.44
N ARG A 11 -7.56 -4.75 12.55
CA ARG A 11 -7.93 -4.12 13.83
C ARG A 11 -6.88 -3.15 14.39
N LEU A 12 -5.61 -3.31 14.02
CA LEU A 12 -4.50 -2.48 14.52
C LEU A 12 -4.11 -1.38 13.54
N THR A 13 -4.72 -1.36 12.36
CA THR A 13 -4.45 -0.34 11.34
C THR A 13 -5.06 0.99 11.78
N ASP A 14 -4.32 2.08 11.57
CA ASP A 14 -4.82 3.44 11.69
C ASP A 14 -6.17 3.57 10.95
N PRO A 15 -7.29 3.88 11.63
CA PRO A 15 -8.61 3.90 11.02
C PRO A 15 -8.71 4.80 9.78
N LEU A 16 -7.87 5.83 9.68
CA LEU A 16 -7.82 6.73 8.53
C LEU A 16 -7.27 6.08 7.26
N LEU A 17 -6.63 4.92 7.37
CA LEU A 17 -6.04 4.19 6.24
C LEU A 17 -6.89 2.99 5.79
N ILE A 18 -7.89 2.61 6.58
CA ILE A 18 -8.77 1.47 6.31
C ILE A 18 -9.68 1.78 5.12
N LYS A 19 -9.74 0.83 4.18
CA LYS A 19 -10.49 0.91 2.91
C LYS A 19 -10.10 2.09 2.02
N GLN A 20 -8.94 2.71 2.27
CA GLN A 20 -8.50 3.85 1.48
C GLN A 20 -7.71 3.42 0.23
N PRO A 21 -7.80 4.21 -0.85
CA PRO A 21 -6.95 4.03 -2.01
C PRO A 21 -5.49 4.39 -1.72
N CYS A 22 -4.59 3.64 -2.33
CA CYS A 22 -3.16 3.88 -2.26
C CYS A 22 -2.46 3.42 -3.55
N THR A 23 -1.27 3.96 -3.77
CA THR A 23 -0.41 3.61 -4.92
C THR A 23 0.89 3.01 -4.39
N ALA A 24 1.34 1.91 -5.00
CA ALA A 24 2.62 1.32 -4.61
C ALA A 24 3.80 2.20 -5.03
N VAL A 25 4.72 2.43 -4.10
CA VAL A 25 5.99 3.09 -4.39
C VAL A 25 6.91 2.12 -5.11
N LEU A 26 7.33 2.49 -6.32
CA LEU A 26 8.15 1.65 -7.17
C LEU A 26 9.64 1.97 -6.98
N GLN A 27 10.47 0.94 -7.07
CA GLN A 27 11.91 1.07 -7.21
C GLN A 27 12.26 1.57 -8.62
N PRO A 28 13.51 2.05 -8.86
CA PRO A 28 13.96 2.46 -10.19
C PRO A 28 13.82 1.38 -11.26
N ASN A 29 13.84 0.10 -10.87
CA ASN A 29 13.63 -1.06 -11.76
C ASN A 29 12.15 -1.36 -12.08
N GLY A 30 11.21 -0.52 -11.62
CA GLY A 30 9.77 -0.68 -11.86
C GLY A 30 9.08 -1.74 -10.98
N LYS A 31 9.77 -2.36 -10.02
CA LYS A 31 9.19 -3.31 -9.06
C LYS A 31 8.64 -2.58 -7.82
N CYS A 32 7.62 -3.14 -7.16
CA CYS A 32 7.12 -2.58 -5.90
C CYS A 32 8.18 -2.67 -4.80
N THR A 33 8.31 -1.62 -3.99
CA THR A 33 9.16 -1.63 -2.80
C THR A 33 8.51 -2.50 -1.72
N ARG A 34 9.16 -3.62 -1.37
CA ARG A 34 8.67 -4.61 -0.40
C ARG A 34 9.64 -4.78 0.77
N GLY A 35 9.09 -4.95 1.96
CA GLY A 35 9.84 -5.32 3.16
C GLY A 35 9.98 -6.84 3.32
N LYS A 36 10.87 -7.27 4.22
CA LYS A 36 11.17 -8.70 4.47
C LYS A 36 9.97 -9.49 5.01
N THR A 37 9.04 -8.84 5.72
CA THR A 37 7.89 -9.48 6.39
C THR A 37 6.60 -9.44 5.55
N GLY A 38 6.72 -9.32 4.23
CA GLY A 38 5.56 -9.24 3.33
C GLY A 38 4.84 -7.89 3.38
N THR A 39 5.50 -6.85 3.88
CA THR A 39 5.02 -5.47 3.80
C THR A 39 5.33 -4.84 2.45
N MET A 40 4.58 -3.79 2.09
CA MET A 40 4.80 -3.00 0.89
C MET A 40 4.74 -1.52 1.24
N LEU A 41 5.65 -0.72 0.68
CA LEU A 41 5.59 0.73 0.79
C LEU A 41 4.56 1.28 -0.20
N VAL A 42 3.57 2.01 0.33
CA VAL A 42 2.51 2.65 -0.46
C VAL A 42 2.37 4.12 -0.06
N GLU A 43 1.84 4.90 -0.98
CA GLU A 43 1.42 6.28 -0.78
C GLU A 43 -0.10 6.36 -0.81
N PHE A 44 -0.69 6.92 0.25
CA PHE A 44 -2.13 7.19 0.31
C PHE A 44 -2.47 8.54 -0.33
N ALA A 45 -3.76 8.76 -0.63
CA ALA A 45 -4.23 9.99 -1.31
C ALA A 45 -3.89 11.30 -0.57
N ASN A 46 -3.63 11.23 0.74
CA ASN A 46 -3.18 12.37 1.54
C ASN A 46 -1.64 12.59 1.52
N GLY A 47 -0.91 11.91 0.63
CA GLY A 47 0.56 11.98 0.52
C GLY A 47 1.31 11.20 1.60
N ARG A 48 0.60 10.46 2.48
CA ARG A 48 1.25 9.71 3.56
C ARG A 48 1.88 8.43 3.02
N LEU A 49 3.19 8.30 3.22
CA LEU A 49 3.97 7.09 2.92
C LEU A 49 3.91 6.11 4.10
N VAL A 50 3.46 4.88 3.85
CA VAL A 50 3.26 3.88 4.90
C VAL A 50 3.68 2.49 4.42
N ASN A 51 4.37 1.74 5.28
CA ASN A 51 4.56 0.30 5.11
C ASN A 51 3.29 -0.43 5.56
N VAL A 52 2.60 -1.06 4.62
CA VAL A 52 1.35 -1.78 4.87
C VAL A 52 1.51 -3.28 4.68
N ILE A 53 0.62 -4.07 5.28
CA ILE A 53 0.65 -5.53 5.15
C ILE A 53 0.16 -5.91 3.74
N GLY A 54 1.03 -6.50 2.92
CA GLY A 54 0.76 -6.71 1.49
C GLY A 54 -0.45 -7.59 1.19
N ARG A 55 -0.76 -8.58 2.06
CA ARG A 55 -1.94 -9.46 1.88
C ARG A 55 -3.29 -8.74 2.01
N LEU A 56 -3.30 -7.53 2.57
CA LEU A 56 -4.48 -6.70 2.75
C LEU A 56 -4.68 -5.69 1.61
N LEU A 57 -3.79 -5.67 0.62
CA LEU A 57 -3.95 -4.86 -0.59
C LEU A 57 -4.87 -5.56 -1.59
N ARG A 58 -5.83 -4.82 -2.13
CA ARG A 58 -6.71 -5.25 -3.22
C ARG A 58 -6.43 -4.41 -4.45
N LYS A 59 -5.97 -5.04 -5.53
CA LYS A 59 -5.61 -4.33 -6.77
C LYS A 59 -6.85 -3.69 -7.38
N VAL A 60 -6.74 -2.41 -7.73
CA VAL A 60 -7.73 -1.70 -8.53
C VAL A 60 -7.37 -1.95 -10.01
N LYS A 61 -8.34 -2.42 -10.80
CA LYS A 61 -8.14 -2.72 -12.23
C LYS A 61 -7.84 -1.44 -13.02
#